data_AF-A0A941PJH0-F1
#
_entry.id   AF-A0A941PJH0-F1
#
_cell.length_a   1.000
_cell.length_b   1.000
_cell.length_c   1.000
_cell.angle_alpha   90.00
_cell.angle_beta   90.00
_cell.angle_gamma   90.00
#
_symmetry.space_group_name_H-M   'P 1'
#
loop_
_entity.id
_entity.type
_entity.pdbx_description
1 polymer ?
#
loop_
_entity_poly.entity_id
_entity_poly.type
_entity_poly.pdbx_seq_one_letter_code
_entity_poly.pdbx_strand_id
1 'polypeptide(L)'
;MATGNSRCLSDQKEIVSKIIDKQCDYVISLKGNQGTLHQDVVEYFNNPKLIQNCLFSEENDKGHGRLEQRKAYSCANVDWLQQPNLWPGLRSIGMVATIVEKKA
;
A
#
# COMPACT_ATOMS: atom_id res chain seq x y z
N MET A 1 -22.51 4.00 -34.64
CA MET A 1 -23.16 4.06 -33.31
C MET A 1 -22.36 3.17 -32.36
N ALA A 2 -22.16 3.69 -31.14
CA ALA A 2 -21.45 3.18 -29.97
C ALA A 2 -21.49 1.65 -29.74
N THR A 3 -20.56 0.95 -29.08
CA THR A 3 -19.32 1.27 -28.35
C THR A 3 -18.71 -0.09 -27.99
N GLY A 4 -17.55 -0.44 -28.55
CA GLY A 4 -16.76 -1.58 -28.09
C GLY A 4 -15.80 -1.15 -27.00
N ASN A 5 -16.32 -0.73 -25.83
CA ASN A 5 -15.45 -0.37 -24.71
C ASN A 5 -14.87 -1.65 -24.11
N SER A 6 -13.58 -1.85 -24.36
CA SER A 6 -12.70 -2.76 -23.65
C SER A 6 -12.96 -2.68 -22.15
N ARG A 7 -13.69 -3.67 -21.61
CA ARG A 7 -14.03 -3.76 -20.20
C ARG A 7 -12.80 -4.33 -19.51
N CYS A 8 -11.86 -3.47 -19.16
CA CYS A 8 -10.73 -3.92 -18.34
C CYS A 8 -11.27 -4.28 -16.95
N LEU A 9 -10.99 -5.50 -16.49
CA LEU A 9 -11.29 -6.00 -15.15
C LEU A 9 -10.37 -5.35 -14.06
N SER A 10 -9.94 -4.09 -14.25
CA SER A 10 -8.68 -3.59 -13.68
C SER A 10 -8.77 -2.37 -12.77
N ASP A 11 -9.95 -1.83 -12.47
CA ASP A 11 -10.07 -0.70 -11.54
C ASP A 11 -10.20 -1.21 -10.09
N GLN A 12 -9.09 -1.15 -9.34
CA GLN A 12 -9.05 -1.53 -7.91
C GLN A 12 -10.16 -0.85 -7.09
N LYS A 13 -10.61 0.32 -7.52
CA LYS A 13 -11.68 1.11 -6.90
C LYS A 13 -13.05 0.42 -6.96
N GLU A 14 -13.40 -0.17 -8.11
CA GLU A 14 -14.69 -0.91 -8.22
C GLU A 14 -14.72 -2.13 -7.31
N ILE A 15 -13.56 -2.78 -7.12
CA ILE A 15 -13.42 -3.92 -6.22
C ILE A 15 -13.62 -3.47 -4.78
N VAL A 16 -12.97 -2.37 -4.37
CA VAL A 16 -13.12 -1.79 -3.02
C VAL A 16 -14.58 -1.42 -2.73
N SER A 17 -15.28 -0.76 -3.65
CA SER A 17 -16.69 -0.40 -3.46
C SER A 17 -17.55 -1.65 -3.20
N LYS A 18 -17.38 -2.71 -3.99
CA LYS A 18 -18.15 -3.96 -3.82
C LYS A 18 -17.86 -4.67 -2.50
N ILE A 19 -16.66 -4.53 -1.93
CA ILE A 19 -16.29 -5.10 -0.63
C ILE A 19 -16.99 -4.30 0.49
N ILE A 20 -17.00 -2.98 0.39
CA ILE A 20 -17.65 -2.08 1.36
C ILE A 20 -19.18 -2.23 1.32
N ASP A 21 -19.77 -2.41 0.14
CA ASP A 21 -21.21 -2.68 -0.02
C ASP A 21 -21.62 -3.98 0.72
N LYS A 22 -20.67 -4.90 0.92
CA LYS A 22 -20.83 -6.13 1.69
C LYS A 22 -20.38 -5.99 3.15
N GLN A 23 -20.15 -4.77 3.63
CA GLN A 23 -19.72 -4.45 5.00
C GLN A 23 -18.44 -5.18 5.41
N CYS A 24 -17.54 -5.44 4.45
CA CYS A 24 -16.27 -6.09 4.68
C CYS A 24 -15.12 -5.07 4.67
N ASP A 25 -14.02 -5.40 5.36
CA ASP A 25 -12.77 -4.63 5.29
C ASP A 25 -11.94 -5.08 4.08
N TYR A 26 -11.07 -4.19 3.57
CA TYR A 26 -10.20 -4.48 2.43
C TYR A 26 -8.73 -4.13 2.72
N VAL A 27 -7.82 -4.89 2.14
CA VAL A 27 -6.39 -4.56 2.03
C VAL A 27 -6.00 -4.74 0.57
N ILE A 28 -5.40 -3.72 -0.02
CA ILE A 28 -4.98 -3.73 -1.42
C ILE A 28 -3.57 -3.17 -1.57
N SER A 29 -2.79 -3.77 -2.46
CA SER A 29 -1.50 -3.22 -2.85
C SER A 29 -1.68 -2.08 -3.86
N LEU A 30 -1.02 -0.96 -3.62
CA LEU A 30 -0.98 0.15 -4.58
C LEU A 30 -0.17 -0.28 -5.81
N LYS A 31 -0.81 -0.21 -6.98
CA LYS A 31 -0.16 -0.46 -8.26
C LYS A 31 0.53 0.83 -8.72
N GLY A 32 1.86 0.83 -8.80
CA GLY A 32 2.67 2.02 -9.14
C GLY A 32 2.41 2.61 -10.54
N ASN A 33 1.61 1.94 -11.35
CA ASN A 33 1.25 2.31 -12.72
C ASN A 33 -0.01 3.21 -12.82
N GLN A 34 -0.67 3.58 -11.72
CA GLN A 34 -1.75 4.59 -11.75
C GLN A 34 -1.84 5.45 -10.47
N GLY A 35 -1.47 6.73 -10.58
CA GLY A 35 -2.04 7.81 -9.76
C GLY A 35 -1.16 8.44 -8.68
N THR A 36 -1.66 9.55 -8.14
CA THR A 36 -1.03 10.38 -7.11
C THR A 36 -0.84 9.65 -5.78
N LEU A 37 -1.77 8.75 -5.41
CA LEU A 37 -1.71 8.08 -4.11
C LEU A 37 -0.45 7.23 -3.89
N HIS A 38 0.01 6.49 -4.91
CA HIS A 38 1.23 5.69 -4.74
C HIS A 38 2.44 6.60 -4.44
N GLN A 39 2.55 7.71 -5.17
CA GLN A 39 3.62 8.68 -4.95
C GLN A 39 3.51 9.34 -3.58
N ASP A 40 2.32 9.80 -3.20
CA ASP A 40 1.99 10.36 -1.90
C ASP A 40 2.42 9.42 -0.76
N VAL A 41 2.09 8.13 -0.86
CA VAL A 41 2.44 7.12 0.14
C VAL A 41 3.94 6.83 0.17
N VAL A 42 4.60 6.79 -0.99
CA VAL A 42 6.06 6.66 -1.06
C VAL A 42 6.76 7.86 -0.40
N GLU A 43 6.32 9.08 -0.70
CA GLU A 43 6.84 10.30 -0.08
C GLU A 43 6.61 10.31 1.44
N TYR A 44 5.44 9.85 1.90
CA TYR A 44 5.13 9.71 3.32
C TYR A 44 6.14 8.81 4.03
N PHE A 45 6.37 7.60 3.50
CA PHE A 45 7.28 6.64 4.12
C PHE A 45 8.77 6.99 3.96
N ASN A 46 9.12 7.85 2.99
CA ASN A 46 10.47 8.39 2.85
C ASN A 46 10.78 9.51 3.85
N ASN A 47 9.79 9.99 4.62
CA ASN A 47 10.00 11.02 5.63
C ASN A 47 10.15 10.42 7.04
N PRO A 48 11.37 10.45 7.64
CA PRO A 48 11.62 9.87 8.96
C PRO A 48 10.72 10.43 10.07
N LYS A 49 10.32 11.71 9.97
CA LYS A 49 9.48 12.37 10.98
C LYS A 49 8.03 11.88 10.93
N LEU A 50 7.57 11.40 9.77
CA LEU A 50 6.20 10.88 9.62
C LEU A 50 6.13 9.44 10.08
N ILE A 51 7.11 8.62 9.68
CA ILE A 51 7.14 7.19 10.03
C ILE A 51 7.42 6.92 11.51
N GLN A 52 7.96 7.88 12.26
CA GLN A 52 8.24 7.73 13.69
C GLN A 52 6.98 7.42 14.52
N ASN A 53 5.82 7.87 14.04
CA ASN A 53 4.53 7.68 14.71
C ASN A 53 3.79 6.42 14.22
N CYS A 54 4.38 5.68 13.30
CA CYS A 54 3.79 4.47 12.75
C CYS A 54 4.17 3.25 13.58
N LEU A 55 3.31 2.23 13.52
CA LEU A 55 3.68 0.91 14.00
C LEU A 55 4.81 0.37 13.11
N PHE A 56 5.82 -0.20 13.75
CA PHE A 56 7.00 -0.74 13.09
C PHE A 56 7.25 -2.17 13.57
N SER A 57 7.58 -3.06 12.63
CA SER A 57 8.03 -4.42 12.90
C SER A 57 9.22 -4.74 12.01
N GLU A 58 10.20 -5.45 12.57
CA GLU A 58 11.38 -5.90 11.86
C GLU A 58 11.62 -7.39 12.13
N GLU A 59 11.76 -8.16 11.07
CA GLU A 59 12.12 -9.57 11.10
C GLU A 59 13.41 -9.78 10.33
N ASN A 60 14.30 -10.59 10.89
CA ASN A 60 15.55 -10.99 10.26
C ASN A 60 15.55 -12.51 10.10
N ASP A 61 15.54 -12.98 8.85
CA ASP A 61 15.63 -14.39 8.50
C ASP A 61 17.04 -14.71 7.98
N LYS A 62 17.62 -15.79 8.51
CA LYS A 62 18.93 -16.31 8.12
C LYS A 62 18.72 -17.72 7.58
N GLY A 63 18.62 -17.84 6.26
CA GLY A 63 18.38 -19.11 5.58
C GLY A 63 19.21 -19.24 4.30
N HIS A 64 19.75 -20.45 4.05
CA HIS A 64 20.39 -20.84 2.78
C HIS A 64 21.44 -19.83 2.22
N GLY A 65 22.26 -19.24 3.09
CA GLY A 65 23.32 -18.30 2.67
C GLY A 65 22.84 -16.87 2.36
N ARG A 66 21.56 -16.57 2.61
CA ARG A 66 20.97 -15.23 2.50
C ARG A 66 20.63 -14.69 3.89
N LEU A 67 20.84 -13.39 4.05
CA LEU A 67 20.26 -12.63 5.16
C LEU A 67 19.10 -11.83 4.58
N GLU A 68 17.88 -12.11 5.02
CA GLU A 68 16.70 -11.36 4.63
C GLU A 68 16.21 -10.53 5.81
N GLN A 69 16.17 -9.22 5.63
CA GLN A 69 15.61 -8.28 6.59
C GLN A 69 14.28 -7.74 6.05
N ARG A 70 13.19 -8.00 6.76
CA ARG A 70 11.85 -7.51 6.43
C ARG A 70 11.46 -6.43 7.43
N LYS A 71 11.22 -5.22 6.93
CA LYS A 71 10.70 -4.08 7.68
C LYS A 71 9.27 -3.80 7.28
N ALA A 72 8.36 -3.75 8.24
CA ALA A 72 6.96 -3.45 8.03
C ALA A 72 6.56 -2.19 8.80
N TYR A 73 5.84 -1.30 8.13
CA TYR A 73 5.29 -0.07 8.70
C TYR A 73 3.78 -0.05 8.51
N SER A 74 3.04 0.42 9.51
CA SER A 74 1.60 0.66 9.44
C SER A 74 1.24 1.97 10.12
N CYS A 75 0.66 2.90 9.36
CA CYS A 75 0.33 4.24 9.81
C CYS A 75 -1.18 4.47 9.67
N ALA A 76 -1.86 4.76 10.78
CA ALA A 76 -3.30 5.06 10.78
C ALA A 76 -3.62 6.53 10.44
N ASN A 77 -2.63 7.42 10.50
CA ASN A 77 -2.82 8.81 10.12
C ASN A 77 -2.81 8.95 8.60
N VAL A 78 -4.01 9.10 8.03
CA VAL A 78 -4.25 9.26 6.59
C VAL A 78 -4.87 10.62 6.23
N ASP A 79 -5.01 11.52 7.22
CA ASP A 79 -5.70 12.81 7.06
C ASP A 79 -5.00 13.77 6.09
N TRP A 80 -3.71 13.54 5.84
CA TRP A 80 -2.88 14.31 4.91
C TRP A 80 -3.19 14.00 3.43
N LEU A 81 -3.89 12.91 3.14
CA LEU A 81 -4.28 12.55 1.78
C LEU A 81 -5.32 13.54 1.26
N GLN A 82 -5.00 14.23 0.17
CA GLN A 82 -5.85 15.26 -0.42
C GLN A 82 -7.14 14.70 -1.06
N GLN A 83 -7.21 13.38 -1.29
CA GLN A 83 -8.32 12.74 -2.01
C GLN A 83 -8.85 11.48 -1.29
N PRO A 84 -9.30 11.59 -0.02
CA PRO A 84 -9.79 10.43 0.75
C PRO A 84 -11.04 9.82 0.11
N ASN A 85 -11.83 10.63 -0.62
CA ASN A 85 -13.03 10.19 -1.33
C ASN A 85 -12.74 9.16 -2.44
N LEU A 86 -11.49 9.06 -2.91
CA LEU A 86 -11.11 8.02 -3.89
C LEU A 86 -10.97 6.64 -3.27
N TRP A 87 -10.85 6.55 -1.94
CA TRP A 87 -10.66 5.31 -1.20
C TRP A 87 -11.61 5.29 -0.01
N PRO A 88 -12.90 4.97 -0.25
CA PRO A 88 -13.91 5.00 0.80
C PRO A 88 -13.52 4.11 1.98
N GLY A 89 -13.57 4.65 3.19
CA GLY A 89 -13.23 3.87 4.40
C GLY A 89 -11.75 3.58 4.59
N LEU A 90 -10.83 4.25 3.87
CA LEU A 90 -9.39 4.14 4.11
C LEU A 90 -9.04 4.53 5.55
N ARG A 91 -8.46 3.60 6.32
CA ARG A 91 -8.08 3.81 7.73
C ARG A 91 -6.58 3.86 7.97
N SER A 92 -5.78 3.30 7.08
CA SER A 92 -4.34 3.22 7.25
C SER A 92 -3.62 3.00 5.93
N ILE A 93 -2.33 3.33 5.92
CA ILE A 93 -1.38 2.98 4.87
C ILE A 93 -0.27 2.10 5.46
N GLY A 94 0.32 1.25 4.63
CA GLY A 94 1.39 0.36 5.05
C GLY A 94 2.48 0.23 4.00
N MET A 95 3.69 -0.06 4.45
CA MET A 95 4.86 -0.35 3.62
C MET A 95 5.54 -1.61 4.15
N VAL A 96 5.93 -2.51 3.25
CA VAL A 96 6.84 -3.62 3.57
C VAL A 96 8.07 -3.50 2.67
N ALA A 97 9.23 -3.33 3.29
CA ALA A 97 10.53 -3.31 2.63
C ALA A 97 11.29 -4.60 2.95
N THR A 98 11.79 -5.29 1.93
CA THR A 98 12.63 -6.48 2.09
C THR A 98 14.02 -6.18 1.54
N ILE A 99 15.03 -6.34 2.39
CA ILE A 99 16.44 -6.19 2.04
C ILE A 99 17.04 -7.59 2.06
N VAL A 100 17.66 -8.00 0.95
CA VAL A 100 18.32 -9.31 0.83
C VAL A 100 19.80 -9.07 0.63
N GLU A 101 20.60 -9.43 1.62
CA GLU A 101 22.05 -9.49 1.47
C GLU A 101 22.45 -10.92 1.06
N LYS A 102 23.10 -11.04 -0.09
CA LYS A 102 23.79 -12.26 -0.50
C LYS A 102 25.22 -12.17 0.04
N LYS A 103 25.64 -13.13 0.86
CA LYS A 103 27.08 -13.32 1.10
C LYS A 103 27.74 -13.73 -0.22
N ALA A 104 28.76 -12.97 -0.62
CA ALA A 104 29.69 -13.33 -1.69
C ALA A 104 30.59 -14.49 -1.25
#